data_AF-A0A7C3JH67-F1
#
_entry.id   AF-A0A7C3JH67-F1
#
_cell.length_a   1.000
_cell.length_b   1.000
_cell.length_c   1.000
_cell.angle_alpha   90.00
_cell.angle_beta   90.00
_cell.angle_gamma   90.00
#
_symmetry.space_group_name_H-M   'P 1'
#
loop_
_entity.id
_entity.type
_entity.pdbx_description
1 polymer ?
#
loop_
_entity_poly.entity_id
_entity_poly.type
_entity_poly.pdbx_seq_one_letter_code
_entity_poly.pdbx_strand_id
1 'polypeptide(L)'
;MSVLSHVEEIRARARQKIEDGPVTQDYGLDKERAIGVLNEALATEWVCVLRYKFHYFMATGIHSSAVAEEFLEHAQEEQGHADRIAERIKQLGGKPQMNPAHLAQLSHSEYKEGGTLTEMIRENLVAERIAVESYREMVRFFGDGDPTSRVMMEEILANEEEHADDLADLLFAVETKSGETHRLYFQDEVPKTGSKDSAEKSKPEAARGATKRRGDGKADNARGQA
;
A
#
# COMPACT_ATOMS: atom_id res chain seq x y z
N MET A 1 -9.39 43.61 11.86
CA MET A 1 -10.12 43.74 10.58
C MET A 1 -10.93 42.47 10.36
N SER A 2 -12.03 42.51 9.61
CA SER A 2 -12.79 41.28 9.28
C SER A 2 -11.98 40.39 8.33
N VAL A 3 -11.99 39.07 8.56
CA VAL A 3 -11.40 38.08 7.63
C VAL A 3 -12.18 38.06 6.31
N LEU A 4 -13.49 38.31 6.37
CA LEU A 4 -14.35 38.50 5.20
C LEU A 4 -14.52 40.00 4.95
N SER A 5 -13.80 40.54 3.98
CA SER A 5 -13.85 41.97 3.60
C SER A 5 -15.06 42.33 2.72
N HIS A 6 -15.69 41.35 2.05
CA HIS A 6 -16.73 41.54 1.03
C HIS A 6 -18.05 40.82 1.36
N VAL A 7 -18.47 40.82 2.64
CA VAL A 7 -19.65 40.06 3.14
C VAL A 7 -20.94 40.40 2.38
N GLU A 8 -21.17 41.67 2.03
CA GLU A 8 -22.38 42.07 1.28
C GLU A 8 -22.40 41.51 -0.15
N GLU A 9 -21.25 41.42 -0.81
CA GLU A 9 -21.17 40.80 -2.13
C GLU A 9 -21.38 39.29 -2.08
N ILE A 10 -20.83 38.63 -1.05
CA ILE A 10 -21.06 37.19 -0.80
C ILE A 10 -22.57 36.93 -0.61
N ARG A 11 -23.25 37.76 0.20
CA ARG A 11 -24.71 37.72 0.40
C ARG A 11 -25.48 37.94 -0.90
N ALA A 12 -25.04 38.88 -1.74
CA ALA A 12 -25.67 39.14 -3.04
C ALA A 12 -25.51 37.97 -4.02
N ARG A 13 -24.29 37.40 -4.16
CA ARG A 13 -24.01 36.25 -5.02
C ARG A 13 -24.78 35.01 -4.58
N ALA A 14 -24.83 34.71 -3.28
CA ALA A 14 -25.54 33.56 -2.73
C ALA A 14 -27.05 33.55 -3.05
N ARG A 15 -27.67 34.74 -3.22
CA ARG A 15 -29.09 34.86 -3.59
C ARG A 15 -29.37 34.66 -5.08
N GLN A 16 -28.35 34.70 -5.94
CA GLN A 16 -28.49 34.61 -7.39
C GLN A 16 -28.32 33.19 -7.94
N LYS A 17 -27.81 32.25 -7.14
CA LYS A 17 -27.41 30.89 -7.54
C LYS A 17 -27.76 29.86 -6.46
N ILE A 18 -29.01 29.86 -6.02
CA ILE A 18 -29.47 28.94 -4.95
C ILE A 18 -29.53 27.49 -5.49
N GLU A 19 -29.75 27.34 -6.79
CA GLU A 19 -29.78 26.09 -7.54
C GLU A 19 -28.43 25.38 -7.65
N ASP A 20 -27.30 26.10 -7.50
CA ASP A 20 -25.95 25.51 -7.48
C ASP A 20 -25.63 24.79 -6.14
N GLY A 21 -26.55 24.85 -5.16
CA GLY A 21 -26.45 24.13 -3.90
C GLY A 21 -25.34 24.68 -2.99
N PRO A 22 -24.46 23.83 -2.41
CA PRO A 22 -23.36 24.29 -1.57
C PRO A 22 -22.14 24.80 -2.39
N VAL A 23 -22.16 24.69 -3.72
CA VAL A 23 -21.04 25.10 -4.59
C VAL A 23 -21.16 26.59 -4.90
N THR A 24 -20.16 27.37 -4.47
CA THR A 24 -20.09 28.81 -4.71
C THR A 24 -19.13 29.14 -5.86
N GLN A 25 -19.16 30.40 -6.35
CA GLN A 25 -18.34 30.84 -7.50
C GLN A 25 -16.82 30.81 -7.25
N ASP A 26 -16.41 30.71 -5.98
CA ASP A 26 -15.04 30.65 -5.51
C ASP A 26 -14.48 29.21 -5.34
N TYR A 27 -15.21 28.19 -5.79
CA TYR A 27 -14.68 26.82 -5.91
C TYR A 27 -13.43 26.80 -6.82
N GLY A 28 -12.30 26.30 -6.31
CA GLY A 28 -10.98 26.55 -6.89
C GLY A 28 -10.53 25.56 -7.98
N LEU A 29 -11.33 24.55 -8.31
CA LEU A 29 -10.98 23.48 -9.26
C LEU A 29 -11.99 23.39 -10.42
N ASP A 30 -11.57 22.71 -11.48
CA ASP A 30 -12.53 22.22 -12.47
C ASP A 30 -13.44 21.16 -11.83
N LYS A 31 -14.75 21.45 -11.81
CA LYS A 31 -15.73 20.66 -11.07
C LYS A 31 -15.96 19.27 -11.69
N GLU A 32 -15.94 19.17 -13.02
CA GLU A 32 -16.13 17.90 -13.72
C GLU A 32 -14.94 16.96 -13.46
N ARG A 33 -13.71 17.50 -13.49
CA ARG A 33 -12.50 16.76 -13.11
C ARG A 33 -12.48 16.35 -11.64
N ALA A 34 -12.88 17.24 -10.73
CA ALA A 34 -12.96 16.91 -9.31
C ALA A 34 -13.97 15.77 -9.04
N ILE A 35 -15.14 15.82 -9.69
CA ILE A 35 -16.13 14.74 -9.67
C ILE A 35 -15.56 13.46 -10.31
N GLY A 36 -14.75 13.58 -11.37
CA GLY A 36 -14.06 12.44 -11.99
C GLY A 36 -13.14 11.70 -11.01
N VAL A 37 -12.21 12.42 -10.38
CA VAL A 37 -11.28 11.87 -9.37
C VAL A 37 -12.03 11.23 -8.20
N LEU A 38 -13.08 11.87 -7.68
CA LEU A 38 -13.91 11.27 -6.63
C LEU A 38 -14.63 9.99 -7.10
N ASN A 39 -14.99 9.86 -8.38
CA ASN A 39 -15.59 8.63 -8.90
C ASN A 39 -14.58 7.49 -9.11
N GLU A 40 -13.31 7.81 -9.35
CA GLU A 40 -12.23 6.81 -9.34
C GLU A 40 -12.00 6.30 -7.91
N ALA A 41 -11.93 7.20 -6.91
CA ALA A 41 -11.88 6.83 -5.49
C ALA A 41 -13.08 5.95 -5.09
N LEU A 42 -14.30 6.41 -5.37
CA LEU A 42 -15.54 5.65 -5.11
C LEU A 42 -15.52 4.24 -5.73
N ALA A 43 -14.95 4.10 -6.93
CA ALA A 43 -14.83 2.81 -7.59
C ALA A 43 -13.81 1.90 -6.91
N THR A 44 -12.68 2.46 -6.45
CA THR A 44 -11.67 1.77 -5.63
C THR A 44 -12.29 1.23 -4.35
N GLU A 45 -12.98 2.08 -3.57
CA GLU A 45 -13.66 1.67 -2.33
C GLU A 45 -14.63 0.51 -2.53
N TRP A 46 -15.52 0.59 -3.53
CA TRP A 46 -16.46 -0.50 -3.79
C TRP A 46 -15.79 -1.79 -4.25
N VAL A 47 -14.64 -1.72 -4.93
CA VAL A 47 -13.84 -2.92 -5.24
C VAL A 47 -13.21 -3.50 -3.97
N CYS A 48 -12.68 -2.66 -3.08
CA CYS A 48 -12.14 -3.09 -1.79
C CYS A 48 -13.22 -3.72 -0.90
N VAL A 49 -14.37 -3.07 -0.69
CA VAL A 49 -15.53 -3.64 0.04
C VAL A 49 -15.86 -5.04 -0.47
N LEU A 50 -15.99 -5.21 -1.79
CA LEU A 50 -16.34 -6.51 -2.37
C LEU A 50 -15.22 -7.55 -2.16
N ARG A 51 -13.95 -7.17 -2.34
CA ARG A 51 -12.79 -8.04 -2.14
C ARG A 51 -12.67 -8.49 -0.69
N TYR A 52 -12.76 -7.57 0.27
CA TYR A 52 -12.73 -7.90 1.69
C TYR A 52 -13.92 -8.75 2.14
N LYS A 53 -15.16 -8.45 1.72
CA LYS A 53 -16.31 -9.32 2.03
C LYS A 53 -16.10 -10.73 1.46
N PHE A 54 -15.55 -10.87 0.25
CA PHE A 54 -15.20 -12.18 -0.30
C PHE A 54 -14.13 -12.88 0.55
N HIS A 55 -13.02 -12.21 0.89
CA HIS A 55 -11.97 -12.77 1.73
C HIS A 55 -12.49 -13.17 3.13
N TYR A 56 -13.37 -12.38 3.75
CA TYR A 56 -14.06 -12.72 5.01
C TYR A 56 -14.81 -14.05 4.90
N PHE A 57 -15.67 -14.22 3.87
CA PHE A 57 -16.45 -15.45 3.70
C PHE A 57 -15.60 -16.67 3.32
N MET A 58 -14.45 -16.46 2.68
CA MET A 58 -13.56 -17.51 2.20
C MET A 58 -12.41 -17.84 3.17
N ALA A 59 -12.22 -17.04 4.23
CA ALA A 59 -11.20 -17.24 5.24
C ALA A 59 -11.38 -18.58 5.97
N THR A 60 -10.37 -19.44 5.91
CA THR A 60 -10.43 -20.82 6.43
C THR A 60 -9.06 -21.29 6.95
N GLY A 61 -9.09 -22.20 7.92
CA GLY A 61 -7.91 -22.76 8.58
C GLY A 61 -7.77 -22.33 10.05
N ILE A 62 -6.73 -22.81 10.73
CA ILE A 62 -6.57 -22.64 12.19
C ILE A 62 -6.32 -21.19 12.63
N HIS A 63 -5.92 -20.30 11.70
CA HIS A 63 -5.66 -18.89 11.96
C HIS A 63 -6.79 -17.97 11.46
N SER A 64 -7.89 -18.52 10.91
CA SER A 64 -8.82 -17.71 10.12
C SER A 64 -9.76 -16.82 10.92
N SER A 65 -10.02 -17.05 12.21
CA SER A 65 -11.01 -16.24 12.97
C SER A 65 -10.60 -14.77 13.02
N ALA A 66 -9.40 -14.47 13.55
CA ALA A 66 -8.90 -13.10 13.66
C ALA A 66 -8.76 -12.44 12.28
N VAL A 67 -8.18 -13.14 11.30
CA VAL A 67 -8.02 -12.62 9.93
C VAL A 67 -9.39 -12.33 9.26
N ALA A 68 -10.41 -13.15 9.53
CA ALA A 68 -11.76 -12.92 9.03
C ALA A 68 -12.43 -11.74 9.75
N GLU A 69 -12.24 -11.61 11.06
CA GLU A 69 -12.72 -10.46 11.83
C GLU A 69 -12.13 -9.15 11.28
N GLU A 70 -10.81 -9.09 11.03
CA GLU A 70 -10.13 -7.96 10.35
C GLU A 70 -10.72 -7.66 8.98
N PHE A 71 -10.85 -8.68 8.12
CA PHE A 71 -11.44 -8.51 6.79
C PHE A 71 -12.90 -8.04 6.84
N LEU A 72 -13.63 -8.32 7.91
CA LEU A 72 -15.00 -7.85 8.09
C LEU A 72 -15.04 -6.40 8.59
N GLU A 73 -14.08 -6.00 9.43
CA GLU A 73 -13.87 -4.64 9.96
C GLU A 73 -13.52 -3.68 8.82
N HIS A 74 -12.40 -3.91 8.10
CA HIS A 74 -12.00 -3.10 6.95
C HIS A 74 -13.16 -3.01 5.92
N ALA A 75 -13.85 -4.12 5.61
CA ALA A 75 -14.99 -4.11 4.69
C ALA A 75 -16.20 -3.23 5.12
N GLN A 76 -16.25 -2.76 6.36
CA GLN A 76 -17.23 -1.78 6.85
C GLN A 76 -16.69 -0.36 6.78
N GLU A 77 -15.39 -0.18 7.01
CA GLU A 77 -14.69 1.11 6.93
C GLU A 77 -14.59 1.60 5.49
N GLU A 78 -14.19 0.74 4.56
CA GLU A 78 -14.22 0.95 3.11
C GLU A 78 -15.65 1.31 2.61
N GLN A 79 -16.68 0.75 3.23
CA GLN A 79 -18.06 1.13 2.94
C GLN A 79 -18.36 2.55 3.44
N GLY A 80 -17.87 2.90 4.63
CA GLY A 80 -17.95 4.26 5.16
C GLY A 80 -17.18 5.29 4.32
N HIS A 81 -16.03 4.91 3.77
CA HIS A 81 -15.26 5.70 2.81
C HIS A 81 -16.06 5.93 1.51
N ALA A 82 -16.60 4.85 0.92
CA ALA A 82 -17.47 4.91 -0.25
C ALA A 82 -18.68 5.84 -0.05
N ASP A 83 -19.38 5.73 1.09
CA ASP A 83 -20.55 6.54 1.40
C ASP A 83 -20.20 8.03 1.56
N ARG A 84 -19.08 8.35 2.24
CA ARG A 84 -18.55 9.73 2.36
C ARG A 84 -18.22 10.33 0.98
N ILE A 85 -17.54 9.57 0.13
CA ILE A 85 -17.17 10.01 -1.23
C ILE A 85 -18.42 10.21 -2.10
N ALA A 86 -19.39 9.28 -2.05
CA ALA A 86 -20.65 9.39 -2.79
C ALA A 86 -21.46 10.63 -2.36
N GLU A 87 -21.51 10.94 -1.07
CA GLU A 87 -22.11 12.19 -0.58
C GLU A 87 -21.34 13.41 -1.09
N ARG A 88 -20.00 13.40 -1.07
CA ARG A 88 -19.19 14.53 -1.57
C ARG A 88 -19.41 14.79 -3.06
N ILE A 89 -19.50 13.75 -3.89
CA ILE A 89 -19.84 13.86 -5.32
C ILE A 89 -21.19 14.55 -5.50
N LYS A 90 -22.20 14.13 -4.73
CA LYS A 90 -23.55 14.73 -4.73
C LYS A 90 -23.51 16.21 -4.29
N GLN A 91 -22.71 16.56 -3.27
CA GLN A 91 -22.55 17.95 -2.83
C GLN A 91 -21.97 18.85 -3.94
N LEU A 92 -21.05 18.34 -4.77
CA LEU A 92 -20.52 19.06 -5.94
C LEU A 92 -21.51 19.11 -7.12
N GLY A 93 -22.72 18.54 -6.98
CA GLY A 93 -23.71 18.42 -8.04
C GLY A 93 -23.39 17.34 -9.07
N GLY A 94 -22.47 16.43 -8.75
CA GLY A 94 -22.14 15.27 -9.57
C GLY A 94 -23.07 14.08 -9.33
N LYS A 95 -22.92 13.06 -10.18
CA LYS A 95 -23.58 11.75 -10.02
C LYS A 95 -22.54 10.73 -9.54
N PRO A 96 -22.73 10.07 -8.38
CA PRO A 96 -21.92 8.92 -7.97
C PRO A 96 -22.05 7.76 -8.98
N GLN A 97 -20.93 7.21 -9.42
CA GLN A 97 -20.85 6.09 -10.34
C GLN A 97 -20.80 4.77 -9.56
N MET A 98 -21.97 4.24 -9.24
CA MET A 98 -22.11 2.97 -8.53
C MET A 98 -22.51 1.79 -9.45
N ASN A 99 -22.45 1.96 -10.79
CA ASN A 99 -22.78 0.88 -11.72
C ASN A 99 -21.66 -0.19 -11.70
N PRO A 100 -21.93 -1.45 -11.31
CA PRO A 100 -20.91 -2.51 -11.25
C PRO A 100 -20.15 -2.73 -12.56
N ALA A 101 -20.78 -2.46 -13.72
CA ALA A 101 -20.14 -2.56 -15.02
C ALA A 101 -18.96 -1.59 -15.21
N HIS A 102 -18.88 -0.50 -14.43
CA HIS A 102 -17.86 0.54 -14.53
C HIS A 102 -16.86 0.54 -13.37
N LEU A 103 -17.18 -0.05 -12.21
CA LEU A 103 -16.32 -0.01 -11.01
C LEU A 103 -14.92 -0.55 -11.31
N ALA A 104 -14.82 -1.75 -11.88
CA ALA A 104 -13.54 -2.38 -12.26
C ALA A 104 -12.78 -1.66 -13.40
N GLN A 105 -13.38 -0.65 -14.05
CA GLN A 105 -12.72 0.17 -15.07
C GLN A 105 -12.18 1.50 -14.51
N LEU A 106 -12.73 1.94 -13.37
CA LEU A 106 -12.41 3.22 -12.71
C LEU A 106 -11.55 3.05 -11.45
N SER A 107 -11.65 1.88 -10.80
CA SER A 107 -10.87 1.52 -9.63
C SER A 107 -9.36 1.52 -9.91
N HIS A 108 -8.58 2.08 -8.99
CA HIS A 108 -7.13 1.95 -8.97
C HIS A 108 -6.69 0.56 -8.48
N SER A 109 -7.53 -0.09 -7.66
CA SER A 109 -7.28 -1.41 -7.07
C SER A 109 -7.91 -2.55 -7.87
N GLU A 110 -7.30 -3.75 -7.80
CA GLU A 110 -7.78 -4.95 -8.48
C GLU A 110 -8.70 -5.80 -7.57
N TYR A 111 -9.66 -6.50 -8.17
CA TYR A 111 -10.39 -7.58 -7.52
C TYR A 111 -9.63 -8.90 -7.73
N LYS A 112 -8.87 -9.33 -6.72
CA LYS A 112 -8.16 -10.61 -6.68
C LYS A 112 -8.57 -11.39 -5.45
N GLU A 113 -8.85 -12.68 -5.65
CA GLU A 113 -9.49 -13.57 -4.67
C GLU A 113 -8.52 -14.31 -3.73
N GLY A 114 -7.29 -14.58 -4.19
CA GLY A 114 -6.35 -15.50 -3.52
C GLY A 114 -6.82 -16.96 -3.50
N GLY A 115 -5.87 -17.91 -3.46
CA GLY A 115 -6.16 -19.34 -3.29
C GLY A 115 -6.01 -19.83 -1.85
N THR A 116 -5.38 -19.04 -0.98
CA THR A 116 -5.04 -19.36 0.42
C THR A 116 -5.20 -18.13 1.31
N LEU A 117 -5.35 -18.32 2.62
CA LEU A 117 -5.45 -17.22 3.59
C LEU A 117 -4.28 -16.23 3.50
N THR A 118 -3.05 -16.73 3.31
CA THR A 118 -1.84 -15.92 3.11
C THR A 118 -1.89 -15.10 1.82
N GLU A 119 -2.44 -15.65 0.74
CA GLU A 119 -2.62 -14.90 -0.51
C GLU A 119 -3.71 -13.84 -0.36
N MET A 120 -4.82 -14.12 0.34
CA MET A 120 -5.88 -13.13 0.61
C MET A 120 -5.33 -11.92 1.38
N ILE A 121 -4.55 -12.15 2.44
CA ILE A 121 -3.86 -11.07 3.19
C ILE A 121 -2.92 -10.30 2.27
N ARG A 122 -2.14 -10.99 1.43
CA ARG A 122 -1.18 -10.34 0.53
C ARG A 122 -1.84 -9.51 -0.57
N GLU A 123 -2.93 -9.99 -1.17
CA GLU A 123 -3.65 -9.23 -2.20
C GLU A 123 -4.36 -8.00 -1.60
N ASN A 124 -4.90 -8.08 -0.38
CA ASN A 124 -5.37 -6.91 0.35
C ASN A 124 -4.21 -5.93 0.65
N LEU A 125 -3.07 -6.41 1.17
CA LEU A 125 -1.93 -5.53 1.47
C LEU A 125 -1.35 -4.84 0.21
N VAL A 126 -1.40 -5.51 -0.94
CA VAL A 126 -1.05 -4.89 -2.23
C VAL A 126 -2.07 -3.82 -2.62
N ALA A 127 -3.36 -4.08 -2.41
CA ALA A 127 -4.42 -3.11 -2.66
C ALA A 127 -4.32 -1.86 -1.78
N GLU A 128 -4.08 -1.99 -0.47
CA GLU A 128 -4.02 -0.83 0.42
C GLU A 128 -2.80 0.03 0.13
N ARG A 129 -1.68 -0.59 -0.26
CA ARG A 129 -0.52 0.17 -0.73
C ARG A 129 -0.79 0.95 -2.03
N ILE A 130 -1.66 0.44 -2.90
CA ILE A 130 -2.13 1.18 -4.08
C ILE A 130 -3.04 2.33 -3.65
N ALA A 131 -4.01 2.09 -2.75
CA ALA A 131 -4.91 3.10 -2.22
C ALA A 131 -4.14 4.26 -1.53
N VAL A 132 -3.19 3.94 -0.66
CA VAL A 132 -2.28 4.88 0.02
C VAL A 132 -1.49 5.75 -0.97
N GLU A 133 -0.95 5.18 -2.05
CA GLU A 133 -0.24 5.96 -3.07
C GLU A 133 -1.20 6.86 -3.88
N SER A 134 -2.34 6.32 -4.33
CA SER A 134 -3.38 7.06 -5.04
C SER A 134 -3.97 8.20 -4.20
N TYR A 135 -4.28 7.99 -2.92
CA TYR A 135 -4.91 8.99 -2.07
C TYR A 135 -3.95 10.10 -1.68
N ARG A 136 -2.65 9.82 -1.53
CA ARG A 136 -1.62 10.87 -1.45
C ARG A 136 -1.58 11.75 -2.71
N GLU A 137 -1.87 11.22 -3.90
CA GLU A 137 -2.03 12.03 -5.12
C GLU A 137 -3.34 12.82 -5.14
N MET A 138 -4.45 12.25 -4.67
CA MET A 138 -5.73 12.95 -4.55
C MET A 138 -5.68 14.12 -3.56
N VAL A 139 -5.05 13.94 -2.40
CA VAL A 139 -4.79 15.02 -1.41
C VAL A 139 -4.03 16.18 -2.07
N ARG A 140 -2.98 15.86 -2.86
CA ARG A 140 -2.22 16.85 -3.63
C ARG A 140 -3.05 17.53 -4.74
N PHE A 141 -3.95 16.79 -5.39
CA PHE A 141 -4.84 17.32 -6.43
C PHE A 141 -5.90 18.28 -5.88
N PHE A 142 -6.57 17.92 -4.77
CA PHE A 142 -7.59 18.79 -4.18
C PHE A 142 -6.98 20.04 -3.52
N GLY A 143 -5.87 19.87 -2.80
CA GLY A 143 -5.04 20.98 -2.31
C GLY A 143 -5.84 22.08 -1.61
N ASP A 144 -5.57 23.34 -1.96
CA ASP A 144 -6.34 24.50 -1.49
C ASP A 144 -7.54 24.84 -2.39
N GLY A 145 -7.71 24.14 -3.52
CA GLY A 145 -8.82 24.36 -4.46
C GLY A 145 -10.13 23.70 -4.02
N ASP A 146 -10.04 22.61 -3.27
CA ASP A 146 -11.17 21.95 -2.60
C ASP A 146 -10.73 21.39 -1.22
N PRO A 147 -10.61 22.24 -0.19
CA PRO A 147 -10.11 21.82 1.12
C PRO A 147 -11.03 20.81 1.82
N THR A 148 -12.33 20.78 1.51
CA THR A 148 -13.26 19.78 2.06
C THR A 148 -13.00 18.39 1.48
N SER A 149 -12.83 18.28 0.16
CA SER A 149 -12.44 17.01 -0.45
C SER A 149 -11.02 16.60 -0.03
N ARG A 150 -10.10 17.56 0.12
CA ARG A 150 -8.74 17.28 0.63
C ARG A 150 -8.77 16.64 2.03
N VAL A 151 -9.42 17.27 3.01
CA VAL A 151 -9.50 16.74 4.39
C VAL A 151 -10.18 15.36 4.40
N MET A 152 -11.22 15.16 3.60
CA MET A 152 -11.87 13.85 3.48
C MET A 152 -10.90 12.77 2.95
N MET A 153 -10.06 13.10 1.96
CA MET A 153 -9.01 12.20 1.46
C MET A 153 -7.85 12.02 2.45
N GLU A 154 -7.51 13.04 3.24
CA GLU A 154 -6.50 12.94 4.33
C GLU A 154 -6.97 11.99 5.43
N GLU A 155 -8.25 12.05 5.80
CA GLU A 155 -8.88 11.14 6.78
C GLU A 155 -8.97 9.70 6.26
N ILE A 156 -9.34 9.48 4.99
CA ILE A 156 -9.39 8.14 4.41
C ILE A 156 -7.97 7.56 4.26
N LEU A 157 -7.01 8.35 3.76
CA LEU A 157 -5.60 7.96 3.67
C LEU A 157 -5.02 7.48 5.01
N ALA A 158 -5.41 8.11 6.13
CA ALA A 158 -4.96 7.67 7.45
C ALA A 158 -5.47 6.27 7.79
N ASN A 159 -6.73 5.96 7.47
CA ASN A 159 -7.30 4.62 7.63
C ASN A 159 -6.60 3.60 6.70
N GLU A 160 -6.31 3.94 5.44
CA GLU A 160 -5.57 3.02 4.55
C GLU A 160 -4.13 2.75 5.00
N GLU A 161 -3.50 3.70 5.70
CA GLU A 161 -2.19 3.52 6.32
C GLU A 161 -2.28 2.60 7.56
N GLU A 162 -3.39 2.59 8.29
CA GLU A 162 -3.72 1.66 9.40
C GLU A 162 -4.02 0.26 8.86
N HIS A 163 -4.98 0.12 7.92
CA HIS A 163 -5.32 -1.13 7.24
C HIS A 163 -4.08 -1.87 6.69
N ALA A 164 -3.12 -1.12 6.12
CA ALA A 164 -1.89 -1.67 5.58
C ALA A 164 -0.89 -2.16 6.65
N ASP A 165 -0.89 -1.59 7.86
CA ASP A 165 -0.06 -2.02 8.98
C ASP A 165 -0.62 -3.32 9.59
N ASP A 166 -1.93 -3.37 9.85
CA ASP A 166 -2.62 -4.56 10.40
C ASP A 166 -2.46 -5.78 9.47
N LEU A 167 -2.63 -5.59 8.16
CA LEU A 167 -2.38 -6.66 7.18
C LEU A 167 -0.92 -7.10 7.11
N ALA A 168 0.04 -6.20 7.34
CA ALA A 168 1.46 -6.56 7.37
C ALA A 168 1.80 -7.41 8.61
N ASP A 169 1.24 -7.07 9.77
CA ASP A 169 1.38 -7.84 11.00
C ASP A 169 0.68 -9.21 10.92
N LEU A 170 -0.53 -9.28 10.36
CA LEU A 170 -1.21 -10.54 10.06
C LEU A 170 -0.43 -11.41 9.06
N LEU A 171 0.14 -10.82 8.02
CA LEU A 171 0.97 -11.55 7.04
C LEU A 171 2.21 -12.13 7.73
N PHE A 172 2.91 -11.33 8.54
CA PHE A 172 4.07 -11.78 9.31
C PHE A 172 3.72 -12.95 10.25
N ALA A 173 2.60 -12.85 10.98
CA ALA A 173 2.14 -13.89 11.89
C ALA A 173 1.85 -15.24 11.18
N VAL A 174 1.27 -15.20 9.98
CA VAL A 174 0.92 -16.40 9.20
C VAL A 174 2.13 -16.97 8.43
N GLU A 175 3.10 -16.15 8.03
CA GLU A 175 4.26 -16.55 7.22
C GLU A 175 5.51 -17.01 8.01
N THR A 176 5.44 -17.16 9.35
CA THR A 176 6.56 -17.42 10.31
C THR A 176 7.55 -18.59 10.04
N LYS A 177 7.51 -19.25 8.88
CA LYS A 177 8.48 -20.27 8.42
C LYS A 177 9.83 -19.72 7.95
N SER A 178 9.99 -18.41 7.67
CA SER A 178 11.24 -17.87 7.10
C SER A 178 12.42 -17.85 8.07
N GLY A 179 12.16 -17.79 9.38
CA GLY A 179 13.20 -17.57 10.40
C GLY A 179 13.74 -16.13 10.43
N GLU A 180 13.15 -15.24 9.63
CA GLU A 180 13.46 -13.81 9.62
C GLU A 180 12.61 -13.11 10.71
N THR A 181 13.25 -12.36 11.58
CA THR A 181 12.58 -11.58 12.63
C THR A 181 12.13 -10.23 12.09
N HIS A 182 10.85 -9.87 12.30
CA HIS A 182 10.42 -8.49 12.06
C HIS A 182 11.29 -7.51 12.85
N ARG A 183 11.66 -6.38 12.22
CA ARG A 183 12.52 -5.38 12.85
C ARG A 183 11.67 -4.47 13.74
N LEU A 184 11.38 -4.94 14.95
CA LEU A 184 10.58 -4.24 15.97
C LEU A 184 11.21 -2.94 16.51
N TYR A 185 12.50 -2.70 16.24
CA TYR A 185 13.25 -1.57 16.76
C TYR A 185 14.12 -0.95 15.67
N PHE A 186 14.38 0.35 15.74
CA PHE A 186 15.43 0.95 14.92
C PHE A 186 16.78 0.28 15.21
N GLN A 187 17.64 0.14 14.19
CA GLN A 187 18.92 -0.60 14.33
C GLN A 187 19.80 -0.03 15.45
N ASP A 188 19.69 1.26 15.73
CA ASP A 188 20.47 1.98 16.72
C ASP A 188 19.93 1.86 18.15
N GLU A 189 18.69 1.37 18.31
CA GLU A 189 18.04 1.12 19.62
C GLU A 189 18.25 -0.30 20.14
N VAL A 190 18.58 -1.24 19.26
CA VAL A 190 18.93 -2.61 19.65
C VAL A 190 20.25 -2.59 20.44
N PRO A 191 20.27 -2.97 21.73
CA PRO A 191 21.51 -3.06 22.48
C PRO A 191 22.45 -4.04 21.77
N LYS A 192 23.69 -3.63 21.50
CA LYS A 192 24.70 -4.48 20.86
C LYS A 192 25.06 -5.65 21.76
N THR A 193 24.25 -6.70 21.73
CA THR A 193 24.49 -7.97 22.39
C THR A 193 25.74 -8.59 21.77
N GLY A 194 26.82 -8.64 22.55
CA GLY A 194 28.14 -8.97 22.04
C GLY A 194 28.23 -10.42 21.58
N SER A 195 28.05 -10.64 20.27
CA SER A 195 28.49 -11.87 19.62
C SER A 195 30.02 -11.93 19.67
N LYS A 196 30.55 -12.61 20.68
CA LYS A 196 31.96 -12.99 20.72
C LYS A 196 32.18 -14.15 19.77
N ASP A 197 32.81 -13.84 18.65
CA ASP A 197 33.63 -14.70 17.80
C ASP A 197 33.56 -16.21 18.07
N SER A 198 32.80 -16.92 17.23
CA SER A 198 33.02 -18.35 16.96
C SER A 198 34.19 -18.56 15.98
N ALA A 199 35.31 -17.88 16.24
CA ALA A 199 36.51 -17.91 15.42
C ALA A 199 37.46 -19.05 15.83
N GLU A 200 37.08 -20.31 15.53
CA GLU A 200 38.05 -21.34 15.11
C GLU A 200 37.36 -22.64 14.66
N LYS A 201 37.40 -22.92 13.35
CA LYS A 201 38.04 -24.14 12.81
C LYS A 201 38.00 -24.24 11.28
N SER A 202 39.06 -24.85 10.76
CA SER A 202 39.24 -25.38 9.39
C SER A 202 39.44 -24.38 8.24
N LYS A 203 40.66 -24.39 7.69
CA LYS A 203 40.93 -24.98 6.36
C LYS A 203 42.42 -25.31 6.18
N PRO A 204 42.78 -26.47 5.59
CA PRO A 204 44.14 -26.77 5.12
C PRO A 204 44.34 -26.35 3.65
N GLU A 205 45.55 -26.60 3.12
CA GLU A 205 45.96 -26.49 1.70
C GLU A 205 46.08 -25.05 1.11
N ALA A 206 47.00 -24.75 0.18
CA ALA A 206 48.23 -25.44 -0.25
C ALA A 206 49.19 -24.42 -0.93
N ALA A 207 50.46 -24.79 -1.09
CA ALA A 207 51.54 -23.91 -1.57
C ALA A 207 51.51 -23.60 -3.09
N ARG A 208 51.98 -22.40 -3.48
CA ARG A 208 52.51 -22.09 -4.83
C ARG A 208 53.59 -20.99 -4.79
N GLY A 209 54.64 -21.13 -5.61
CA GLY A 209 55.62 -20.06 -5.92
C GLY A 209 56.99 -20.19 -5.23
N ALA A 210 57.84 -21.17 -5.51
CA ALA A 210 58.68 -21.36 -6.71
C ALA A 210 60.05 -20.62 -6.70
N THR A 211 61.15 -21.36 -6.47
CA THR A 211 62.52 -20.93 -6.84
C THR A 211 63.40 -22.06 -7.37
N LYS A 212 63.39 -22.25 -8.69
CA LYS A 212 64.57 -22.39 -9.57
C LYS A 212 65.87 -23.01 -9.00
N ARG A 213 66.27 -24.18 -9.53
CA ARG A 213 67.56 -24.38 -10.25
C ARG A 213 67.63 -25.72 -10.99
N ARG A 214 68.44 -25.75 -12.05
CA ARG A 214 68.77 -26.93 -12.89
C ARG A 214 70.04 -27.60 -12.38
N GLY A 215 70.20 -28.89 -12.65
CA GLY A 215 71.48 -29.60 -12.59
C GLY A 215 71.35 -31.00 -12.00
N ASP A 216 71.20 -32.02 -12.83
CA ASP A 216 72.28 -32.99 -13.13
C ASP A 216 71.73 -34.16 -13.98
N GLY A 217 72.62 -34.84 -14.70
CA GLY A 217 72.28 -35.96 -15.59
C GLY A 217 73.38 -37.02 -15.66
N LYS A 218 73.08 -38.15 -16.36
CA LYS A 218 73.75 -39.48 -16.30
C LYS A 218 73.48 -40.23 -14.97
N ALA A 219 73.34 -41.57 -14.91
CA ALA A 219 73.49 -42.68 -15.87
C ALA A 219 72.65 -43.92 -15.37
N ASP A 220 72.42 -45.03 -16.10
CA ASP A 220 72.65 -45.35 -17.53
C ASP A 220 71.82 -46.57 -18.04
N ASN A 221 71.75 -46.71 -19.36
CA ASN A 221 71.81 -47.93 -20.20
C ASN A 221 71.31 -49.32 -19.72
N ALA A 222 70.36 -49.90 -20.47
CA ALA A 222 70.42 -51.33 -20.87
C ALA A 222 69.62 -51.67 -22.15
N ARG A 223 70.36 -51.97 -23.25
CA ARG A 223 70.17 -53.08 -24.26
C ARG A 223 68.76 -53.33 -24.89
N GLY A 224 68.62 -53.58 -26.19
CA GLY A 224 69.60 -53.59 -27.30
C GLY A 224 69.09 -54.31 -28.56
N GLN A 225 69.83 -54.14 -29.67
CA GLN A 225 69.93 -54.99 -30.87
C GLN A 225 68.65 -55.41 -31.63
N ALA A 226 68.41 -54.75 -32.77
CA ALA A 226 68.57 -55.36 -34.10
C ALA A 226 68.97 -54.27 -35.12
#